data_AF-A0AAW1HFJ3-F1
#
_entry.id   AF-A0AAW1HFJ3-F1
#
_cell.length_a   1.000
_cell.length_b   1.000
_cell.length_c   1.000
_cell.angle_alpha   90.00
_cell.angle_beta   90.00
_cell.angle_gamma   90.00
#
_symmetry.space_group_name_H-M   'P 1'
#
loop_
_entity.id
_entity.type
_entity.pdbx_description
1 polymer ?
#
loop_
_entity_poly.entity_id
_entity_poly.type
_entity_poly.pdbx_seq_one_letter_code
_entity_poly.pdbx_strand_id
1 'polypeptide(L)'
;LECCGIDKPGDWPNNKWPSSCCHSMKDGTISSDMIRCQTAISTDEVVYPTGCLQKLQMKASDNAKILIGVGIGIAFVEIIGIALACWLAAAIKKKEQN
;
A
#
# COMPACT_ATOMS: atom_id res chain seq x y z
N LEU A 1 -7.73 -1.42 -2.54
CA LEU A 1 -7.89 0.06 -2.59
C LEU A 1 -9.34 0.47 -2.81
N GLU A 2 -10.22 -0.42 -3.31
CA GLU A 2 -11.64 -0.08 -3.56
C GLU A 2 -11.74 1.14 -4.48
N CYS A 3 -11.25 0.97 -5.69
CA CYS A 3 -11.10 2.02 -6.70
C CYS A 3 -11.26 1.39 -8.09
N CYS A 4 -11.50 2.23 -9.11
CA CYS A 4 -11.52 1.79 -10.49
C CYS A 4 -10.97 2.87 -11.44
N GLY A 5 -10.10 2.45 -12.36
CA GLY A 5 -9.42 3.36 -13.29
C GLY A 5 -8.29 4.14 -12.62
N ILE A 6 -7.65 5.03 -13.37
CA ILE A 6 -6.58 5.90 -12.86
C ILE A 6 -7.23 7.03 -12.06
N ASP A 7 -8.10 7.79 -12.73
CA ASP A 7 -8.86 8.91 -12.18
C ASP A 7 -10.31 8.51 -11.92
N LYS A 8 -10.90 7.63 -12.74
CA LYS A 8 -12.30 7.19 -12.63
C LYS A 8 -12.61 5.91 -13.42
N PRO A 9 -13.75 5.23 -13.19
CA PRO A 9 -14.14 4.05 -13.98
C PRO A 9 -14.18 4.27 -15.49
N GLY A 10 -14.49 5.49 -15.92
CA GLY A 10 -14.56 5.88 -17.33
C GLY A 10 -13.22 5.86 -18.07
N ASP A 11 -12.10 5.64 -17.37
CA ASP A 11 -10.79 5.45 -18.01
C ASP A 11 -10.71 4.12 -18.77
N TRP A 12 -11.60 3.18 -18.45
CA TRP A 12 -11.73 1.92 -19.16
C TRP A 12 -12.57 2.11 -20.43
N PRO A 13 -12.04 1.76 -21.62
CA PRO A 13 -12.76 1.95 -22.87
C PRO A 13 -14.00 1.05 -22.92
N ASN A 14 -15.09 1.58 -23.47
CA ASN A 14 -16.37 0.87 -23.63
C ASN A 14 -16.93 0.27 -22.33
N ASN A 15 -16.65 0.88 -21.17
CA ASN A 15 -17.07 0.39 -19.85
C ASN A 15 -16.57 -1.05 -19.54
N LYS A 16 -15.43 -1.45 -20.15
CA LYS A 16 -14.82 -2.76 -19.91
C LYS A 16 -13.72 -2.65 -18.86
N TRP A 17 -14.12 -2.61 -17.59
CA TRP A 17 -13.19 -2.68 -16.45
C TRP A 17 -12.99 -4.13 -15.97
N PRO A 18 -11.88 -4.39 -15.25
CA PRO A 18 -11.66 -5.67 -14.57
C PRO A 18 -12.67 -5.85 -13.42
N SER A 19 -12.90 -7.10 -13.04
CA SER A 19 -13.82 -7.46 -11.94
C SER A 19 -13.40 -6.92 -10.58
N SER A 20 -12.14 -6.54 -10.40
CA SER A 20 -11.63 -5.86 -9.20
C SER A 20 -12.22 -4.45 -8.99
N CYS A 21 -12.86 -3.88 -10.02
CA CYS A 21 -13.56 -2.60 -9.93
C CYS A 21 -14.94 -2.68 -9.25
N CYS A 22 -15.42 -3.86 -8.87
CA CYS A 22 -16.78 -4.05 -8.35
C CYS A 22 -16.85 -4.08 -6.81
N HIS A 23 -17.90 -3.49 -6.22
CA HIS A 23 -18.08 -3.32 -4.76
C HIS A 23 -18.26 -4.62 -3.95
N SER A 24 -18.41 -5.78 -4.58
CA SER A 24 -18.55 -7.05 -3.85
C SER A 24 -18.18 -8.24 -4.72
N MET A 25 -16.94 -8.70 -4.55
CA MET A 25 -16.70 -10.14 -4.44
C MET A 25 -16.70 -10.47 -2.94
N LYS A 26 -17.88 -10.51 -2.32
CA LYS A 26 -18.00 -11.12 -1.00
C LYS A 26 -18.18 -12.63 -1.23
N ASP A 27 -17.28 -13.44 -0.66
CA ASP A 27 -17.33 -14.90 -0.64
C ASP A 27 -17.03 -15.71 -1.91
N GLY A 28 -16.35 -15.14 -2.92
CA GLY A 28 -15.83 -15.97 -4.04
C GLY A 28 -16.91 -16.70 -4.85
N THR A 29 -18.18 -16.36 -4.66
CA THR A 29 -19.26 -16.78 -5.51
C THR A 29 -19.39 -15.76 -6.64
N ILE A 30 -19.49 -16.25 -7.88
CA ILE A 30 -19.92 -15.41 -9.00
C ILE A 30 -21.40 -15.11 -8.74
N SER A 31 -21.67 -14.08 -7.93
CA SER A 31 -23.03 -13.63 -7.71
C SER A 31 -23.52 -12.91 -8.96
N SER A 32 -24.83 -12.79 -9.09
CA SER A 32 -25.49 -11.92 -10.08
C SER A 32 -24.89 -10.52 -10.16
N ASP A 33 -24.21 -10.07 -9.10
CA ASP A 33 -23.57 -8.75 -9.02
C ASP A 33 -22.31 -8.62 -9.88
N MET A 34 -21.59 -9.72 -10.16
CA MET A 34 -20.43 -9.67 -11.07
C MET A 34 -20.90 -9.48 -12.52
N ILE A 35 -21.98 -10.17 -12.93
CA ILE A 35 -22.61 -9.97 -14.25
C ILE A 35 -23.15 -8.55 -14.35
N ARG A 36 -23.85 -8.07 -13.32
CA ARG A 36 -24.35 -6.69 -13.25
C ARG A 36 -23.23 -5.67 -13.36
N CYS A 37 -22.09 -5.90 -12.70
CA CYS A 37 -20.92 -5.04 -12.79
C CYS A 37 -20.29 -5.02 -14.18
N GLN A 38 -20.24 -6.16 -14.86
CA GLN A 38 -19.67 -6.26 -16.21
C GLN A 38 -20.54 -5.55 -17.25
N THR A 39 -21.85 -5.45 -17.00
CA THR A 39 -22.81 -4.74 -17.85
C THR A 39 -23.13 -3.32 -17.36
N ALA A 40 -22.58 -2.91 -16.23
CA ALA A 40 -22.84 -1.62 -15.62
C ALA A 40 -22.23 -0.49 -16.45
N ILE A 41 -22.75 0.72 -16.25
CA ILE A 41 -22.14 1.95 -16.73
C ILE A 41 -21.30 2.58 -15.62
N SER A 42 -20.38 3.47 -15.96
CA SER A 42 -19.41 4.06 -15.02
C SER A 42 -20.04 4.85 -13.85
N THR A 43 -21.34 5.17 -13.93
CA THR A 43 -22.11 5.85 -12.87
C THR A 43 -22.87 4.89 -11.96
N ASP A 44 -22.80 3.58 -12.20
CA ASP A 44 -23.51 2.59 -11.41
C ASP A 44 -22.80 2.32 -10.08
N GLU A 45 -23.57 2.19 -8.99
CA GLU A 45 -23.05 2.04 -7.63
C GLU A 45 -22.32 0.70 -7.42
N VAL A 46 -22.55 -0.28 -8.30
CA VAL A 46 -21.82 -1.55 -8.29
C VAL A 46 -20.33 -1.39 -8.62
N VAL A 47 -19.92 -0.30 -9.28
CA VAL A 47 -18.53 -0.01 -9.65
C VAL A 47 -17.93 1.01 -8.69
N TYR A 48 -16.68 0.82 -8.25
CA TYR A 48 -15.98 1.79 -7.41
C TYR A 48 -15.83 3.12 -8.14
N PRO A 49 -16.45 4.22 -7.68
CA PRO A 49 -16.49 5.48 -8.42
C PRO A 49 -15.15 6.25 -8.36
N THR A 50 -14.30 5.93 -7.39
CA THR A 50 -13.05 6.65 -7.13
C THR A 50 -11.88 6.08 -7.94
N GLY A 51 -11.08 6.94 -8.55
CA GLY A 51 -9.84 6.57 -9.21
C GLY A 51 -8.78 5.99 -8.26
N CYS A 52 -7.98 5.07 -8.77
CA CYS A 52 -6.94 4.42 -8.00
C CYS A 52 -5.75 5.33 -7.69
N LEU A 53 -5.45 6.32 -8.55
CA LEU A 53 -4.38 7.28 -8.30
C LEU A 53 -4.70 8.13 -7.06
N GLN A 54 -5.91 8.67 -6.98
CA GLN A 54 -6.37 9.46 -5.84
C GLN A 54 -6.35 8.65 -4.54
N LYS A 55 -6.92 7.43 -4.55
CA LYS A 55 -6.92 6.53 -3.38
C LYS A 55 -5.51 6.16 -2.94
N LEU A 56 -4.60 5.93 -3.88
CA LEU A 56 -3.21 5.60 -3.58
C LEU A 56 -2.48 6.79 -2.95
N GLN A 57 -2.62 7.98 -3.53
CA GLN A 57 -2.04 9.21 -2.98
C GLN A 57 -2.55 9.48 -1.57
N MET A 58 -3.86 9.37 -1.34
CA MET A 58 -4.46 9.56 -0.02
C MET A 58 -3.90 8.54 0.99
N LYS A 59 -3.85 7.25 0.64
CA LYS A 59 -3.22 6.25 1.53
C LYS A 59 -1.73 6.48 1.73
N ALA A 60 -1.00 6.93 0.72
CA ALA A 60 0.42 7.24 0.86
C ALA A 60 0.63 8.44 1.79
N SER A 61 -0.16 9.51 1.65
CA SER A 61 -0.08 10.69 2.51
C SER A 61 -0.50 10.41 3.95
N ASP A 62 -1.55 9.61 4.15
CA ASP A 62 -2.06 9.29 5.49
C ASP A 62 -1.05 8.46 6.29
N ASN A 63 -0.32 7.56 5.62
CA ASN A 63 0.68 6.70 6.25
C ASN A 63 2.11 7.27 6.21
N ALA A 64 2.32 8.43 5.55
CA ALA A 64 3.65 9.03 5.43
C ALA A 64 4.29 9.29 6.80
N LYS A 65 3.49 9.72 7.79
CA LYS A 65 3.96 9.95 9.16
C LYS A 65 4.50 8.68 9.82
N ILE A 66 3.82 7.55 9.62
CA ILE A 66 4.25 6.25 10.17
C ILE A 66 5.56 5.82 9.52
N LEU A 67 5.67 5.95 8.19
CA LEU A 67 6.87 5.57 7.47
C LEU A 67 8.10 6.39 7.90
N ILE A 68 7.93 7.70 8.08
CA ILE A 68 8.97 8.59 8.60
C ILE A 68 9.39 8.16 10.01
N GLY A 69 8.42 7.85 10.88
CA GLY A 69 8.71 7.38 12.24
C GLY A 69 9.51 6.08 12.26
N VAL A 70 9.14 5.11 11.42
CA VAL A 70 9.88 3.84 11.28
C VAL A 70 11.31 4.09 10.79
N GLY A 71 11.50 4.95 9.79
CA GLY A 71 12.83 5.28 9.27
C GLY A 71 13.76 5.89 10.33
N ILE A 72 13.24 6.83 11.12
CA ILE A 72 13.99 7.43 12.24
C ILE A 72 14.34 6.38 13.30
N GLY A 73 13.39 5.50 13.63
CA GLY A 73 13.62 4.41 14.58
C GLY A 73 14.74 3.46 14.14
N ILE A 74 14.74 3.06 12.86
CA ILE A 74 15.79 2.21 12.30
C ILE A 74 17.15 2.91 12.37
N ALA A 75 17.24 4.16 11.94
CA ALA A 75 18.48 4.93 11.97
C ALA A 75 19.08 5.02 13.38
N PHE A 76 18.24 5.19 14.41
CA PHE A 76 18.69 5.23 15.80
C PHE A 76 19.26 3.89 16.26
N VAL A 77 18.60 2.78 15.93
CA VAL A 77 19.07 1.42 16.24
C VAL A 77 20.40 1.13 15.55
N GLU A 78 20.55 1.55 14.29
CA GLU A 78 21.81 1.39 13.54
C GLU A 78 22.97 2.16 14.19
N ILE A 79 22.76 3.41 14.58
CA ILE A 79 23.79 4.21 15.27
C ILE A 79 24.25 3.55 16.57
N ILE A 80 23.30 3.05 17.37
CA ILE A 80 23.62 2.32 18.61
C ILE A 80 24.40 1.05 18.28
N GLY A 81 23.97 0.29 17.27
CA GLY A 81 24.66 -0.93 16.83
C GLY A 81 26.11 -0.67 16.44
N ILE A 82 26.37 0.39 15.67
CA ILE A 82 27.72 0.80 15.27
C ILE A 82 28.56 1.18 16.49
N ALA A 83 28.01 1.99 17.40
CA ALA A 83 28.72 2.41 18.60
C ALA A 83 29.13 1.21 19.48
N LEU A 84 28.20 0.27 19.70
CA LEU A 84 28.45 -0.95 20.47
C LEU A 84 29.49 -1.85 19.78
N ALA A 85 29.43 -1.99 18.45
CA ALA A 85 30.41 -2.76 17.68
C ALA A 85 31.83 -2.17 17.81
N CYS A 86 31.96 -0.85 17.70
CA CYS A 86 33.23 -0.16 17.90
C CYS A 86 33.76 -0.31 19.34
N TRP A 87 32.90 -0.18 20.35
CA TRP A 87 33.28 -0.39 21.75
C TRP A 87 33.73 -1.83 22.00
N LEU A 88 33.02 -2.82 21.47
CA LEU A 88 33.39 -4.23 21.62
C LEU A 88 34.74 -4.51 20.96
N ALA A 89 34.96 -4.02 19.73
CA ALA A 89 36.23 -4.18 19.03
C ALA A 89 37.41 -3.56 19.80
N ALA A 90 37.22 -2.36 20.37
CA ALA A 90 38.23 -1.72 21.21
C ALA A 90 38.52 -2.52 22.49
N ALA A 91 37.48 -3.07 23.12
CA ALA A 91 37.63 -3.88 24.34
C ALA A 91 38.38 -5.19 24.07
N ILE A 92 38.12 -5.86 22.94
CA ILE A 92 38.84 -7.08 22.52
C ILE A 92 40.32 -6.76 22.29
N LYS A 93 40.61 -5.73 21.49
CA LYS A 93 42.00 -5.32 21.21
C LYS A 93 42.78 -4.99 22.48
N LYS A 94 42.15 -4.35 23.47
CA LYS A 94 42.79 -4.04 24.75
C LYS A 94 43.10 -5.29 25.58
N LYS A 95 42.25 -6.34 25.51
CA LYS A 95 42.51 -7.62 26.18
C LYS A 95 43.64 -8.40 25.52
N GLU A 96 43.83 -8.30 24.21
CA GLU A 96 44.92 -8.99 23.51
C GLU A 96 46.31 -8.37 23.79
N GLN A 97 46.36 -7.10 24.21
CA GLN A 97 47.62 -6.39 24.51
C GLN A 97 48.03 -6.42 25.99
N ASN A 98 47.28 -7.13 26.84
CA ASN A 98 47.51 -7.23 28.28
C ASN A 98 47.62 -8.68 28.71
#